data_AF-A0AAU8M2K3-F1
#
_entry.id   AF-A0AAU8M2K3-F1
#
_cell.length_a   1.000
_cell.length_b   1.000
_cell.length_c   1.000
_cell.angle_alpha   90.00
_cell.angle_beta   90.00
_cell.angle_gamma   90.00
#
_symmetry.space_group_name_H-M   'P 1'
#
loop_
_entity.id
_entity.type
_entity.pdbx_description
1 polymer ?
#
loop_
_entity_poly.entity_id
_entity_poly.type
_entity_poly.pdbx_seq_one_letter_code
_entity_poly.pdbx_strand_id
1 'polypeptide(L)' 'MPGELLALFDSAGYLEIAVNRGSAAELTQCRISDPVQVNFS' A
#
# COMPACT_ATOMS: atom_id res chain seq x y z
N MET A 1 -12.09 -4.40 -6.45
CA MET A 1 -12.82 -5.52 -5.78
C MET A 1 -12.27 -5.73 -4.37
N PRO A 2 -12.99 -6.37 -3.42
CA PRO A 2 -12.40 -6.73 -2.13
C PRO A 2 -11.12 -7.55 -2.33
N GLY A 3 -10.07 -7.24 -1.57
CA GLY A 3 -8.75 -7.87 -1.69
C GLY A 3 -7.83 -7.26 -2.75
N GLU A 4 -8.30 -6.30 -3.54
CA GLU A 4 -7.47 -5.58 -4.51
C GLU A 4 -6.42 -4.71 -3.80
N LEU A 5 -5.17 -4.80 -4.26
CA LEU A 5 -4.06 -3.95 -3.82
C LEU A 5 -4.14 -2.59 -4.53
N LEU A 6 -4.03 -1.52 -3.76
CA LEU A 6 -4.19 -0.15 -4.21
C LEU A 6 -2.98 0.68 -3.76
N ALA A 7 -2.61 1.67 -4.57
CA ALA A 7 -1.69 2.73 -4.19
C ALA A 7 -2.42 4.07 -4.30
N LEU A 8 -2.52 4.80 -3.19
CA LEU A 8 -3.26 6.07 -3.10
C LEU A 8 -2.54 7.05 -2.17
N PHE A 9 -2.97 8.30 -2.14
CA PHE A 9 -2.52 9.25 -1.12
C PHE A 9 -3.47 9.20 0.08
N ASP A 10 -2.91 9.08 1.27
CA ASP A 10 -3.67 9.11 2.52
C ASP A 10 -4.14 10.54 2.88
N SER A 11 -4.85 10.66 4.00
CA SER A 11 -5.34 11.96 4.48
C SER A 11 -4.24 12.92 4.95
N ALA A 12 -3.02 12.43 5.17
CA ALA A 12 -1.84 13.22 5.51
C ALA A 12 -0.99 13.57 4.26
N GLY A 13 -1.36 13.07 3.07
CA GLY A 13 -0.68 13.31 1.81
C GLY A 13 0.50 12.37 1.52
N TYR A 14 0.67 11.29 2.29
CA TYR A 14 1.70 10.28 2.01
C TYR A 14 1.19 9.22 1.04
N LEU A 15 2.10 8.62 0.26
CA LEU A 15 1.77 7.46 -0.55
C LEU A 15 1.52 6.25 0.37
N GLU A 16 0.32 5.71 0.27
CA GLU A 16 -0.15 4.55 1.02
C GLU A 16 -0.35 3.35 0.09
N ILE A 17 0.09 2.18 0.55
CA ILE A 17 -0.24 0.88 -0.04
C ILE A 17 -1.37 0.28 0.79
N ALA A 18 -2.54 0.07 0.18
CA ALA A 18 -3.74 -0.39 0.87
C ALA A 18 -4.34 -1.64 0.20
N VAL A 19 -5.19 -2.36 0.92
CA VAL A 19 -6.02 -3.44 0.38
C VAL A 19 -7.48 -3.10 0.59
N ASN A 20 -8.28 -3.14 -0.48
CA ASN A 20 -9.71 -2.87 -0.38
C ASN A 20 -10.39 -3.89 0.55
N ARG A 21 -10.88 -3.41 1.71
CA ARG A 21 -11.46 -4.24 2.78
C ARG A 21 -10.51 -5.35 3.29
N GLY A 22 -9.21 -5.05 3.42
CA GLY A 22 -8.22 -5.98 3.96
C GLY A 22 -7.00 -5.28 4.57
N SER A 23 -6.06 -6.07 5.06
CA SER A 23 -4.78 -5.60 5.62
C SER A 23 -3.66 -5.68 4.58
N ALA A 24 -3.09 -4.55 4.21
CA ALA A 24 -1.93 -4.51 3.30
C ALA A 24 -0.68 -5.14 3.92
N ALA A 25 -0.49 -4.99 5.24
CA ALA A 25 0.63 -5.58 5.96
C ALA A 25 0.58 -7.12 5.93
N GLU A 26 -0.61 -7.71 6.07
CA GLU A 26 -0.78 -9.17 5.97
C GLU A 26 -0.55 -9.69 4.55
N LEU A 27 -1.02 -8.98 3.54
CA LEU A 27 -0.88 -9.41 2.14
C LEU A 27 0.56 -9.28 1.63
N THR A 28 1.22 -8.16 1.95
CA THR A 28 2.57 -7.85 1.44
C THR A 28 3.69 -8.37 2.34
N GLN A 29 3.39 -8.65 3.61
CA GLN A 29 4.37 -8.96 4.67
C GLN A 29 5.45 -7.88 4.85
N CYS A 30 5.22 -6.67 4.33
CA CYS A 30 6.12 -5.54 4.49
C CYS A 30 6.18 -5.08 5.95
N ARG A 31 7.37 -4.62 6.35
CA ARG A 31 7.66 -4.09 7.68
C ARG A 31 8.02 -2.61 7.58
N ILE A 32 7.92 -1.92 8.71
CA ILE A 32 8.40 -0.54 8.81
C ILE A 32 9.89 -0.52 8.45
N SER A 33 10.27 0.41 7.57
CA SER A 33 11.61 0.58 7.00
C SER A 33 11.98 -0.33 5.84
N ASP A 34 11.09 -1.21 5.37
CA ASP A 34 11.34 -1.92 4.11
C ASP A 34 11.43 -0.90 2.96
N PRO A 35 12.36 -1.08 2.01
CA PRO A 35 12.51 -0.16 0.89
C PRO A 35 11.30 -0.23 -0.04
N VAL A 36 10.83 0.94 -0.50
CA VAL A 36 9.75 1.07 -1.46
C VAL A 36 10.29 1.73 -2.73
N GLN A 37 10.00 1.14 -3.90
CA GLN A 37 10.33 1.71 -5.20
C GLN A 37 9.05 2.03 -5.97
N VAL A 38 8.95 3.27 -6.46
CA VAL A 38 7.86 3.73 -7.32
C VAL A 38 8.40 3.94 -8.73
N ASN A 39 7.77 3.32 -9.72
CA ASN A 39 8.12 3.47 -11.13
C ASN A 39 6.97 4.17 -11.85
N PHE A 40 7.30 5.15 -12.69
CA PHE A 40 6.36 5.82 -13.58
C PHE A 40 6.59 5.34 -15.01
N SER A 41 5.51 5.23 -15.78
CA SER A 41 5.51 4.85 -17.20
C SER A 41 4.99 5.99 -18.05
#